data_AF-A0A7V9JQZ5-F1
#
_entry.id   AF-A0A7V9JQZ5-F1
#
_cell.length_a   1.000
_cell.length_b   1.000
_cell.length_c   1.000
_cell.angle_alpha   90.00
_cell.angle_beta   90.00
_cell.angle_gamma   90.00
#
_symmetry.space_group_name_H-M   'P 1'
#
loop_
_entity.id
_entity.type
_entity.pdbx_description
1 polymer ?
#
loop_
_entity_poly.entity_id
_entity_poly.type
_entity_poly.pdbx_seq_one_letter_code
_entity_poly.pdbx_strand_id
1 'polypeptide(L)'
;MTELMTDLPTLEEVDSDGAIREAADRVRGDSRAGFLGKALLATGGLVGGGAVLGALARPAAAQTANDVAILNFALTLEYLEAAFYTEATSMGALAGRDTLTRRTLRFAQTVGAHERAHVAFLQRALGSAAVARPQFNFRGTTENKELFVKTAIVLEDTGVKAYKGQAPLIDTPAVLIAAAKIHSVEARHAAWVRHIAGQPPAPAAFDMAATKSQILAAVAGTRFIVGAGGTSGGGSPRFTG
;
A
#
# COMPACT_ATOMS: atom_id res chain seq x y z
N MET A 1 10.16 11.04 -29.92
CA MET A 1 10.47 9.98 -28.93
C MET A 1 9.15 9.35 -28.50
N THR A 2 8.50 8.65 -29.44
CA THR A 2 7.12 8.16 -29.28
C THR A 2 6.92 6.91 -30.13
N GLU A 3 7.61 5.81 -29.83
CA GLU A 3 7.36 4.55 -30.56
C GLU A 3 7.96 3.31 -29.86
N LEU A 4 7.67 3.10 -28.57
CA LEU A 4 8.18 1.91 -27.85
C LEU A 4 7.14 1.26 -26.92
N MET A 5 5.84 1.42 -27.18
CA MET A 5 4.79 0.88 -26.30
C MET A 5 3.64 0.15 -27.01
N THR A 6 3.83 -0.27 -28.26
CA THR A 6 2.79 -0.93 -29.08
C THR A 6 3.04 -2.42 -29.37
N ASP A 7 4.12 -3.01 -28.87
CA ASP A 7 4.52 -4.39 -29.22
C ASP A 7 4.62 -5.31 -27.99
N LEU A 8 3.77 -5.06 -26.97
CA LEU A 8 3.64 -6.00 -25.86
C LEU A 8 2.69 -7.12 -26.28
N PRO A 9 3.10 -8.40 -26.19
CA PRO A 9 2.25 -9.51 -26.57
C PRO A 9 0.98 -9.51 -25.73
N THR A 10 -0.15 -9.69 -26.39
CA THR A 10 -1.45 -9.85 -25.76
C THR A 10 -1.44 -11.11 -24.89
N LEU A 11 -2.32 -11.16 -23.89
CA LEU A 11 -2.48 -12.35 -23.05
C LEU A 11 -2.86 -13.60 -23.89
N GLU A 12 -3.44 -13.38 -25.06
CA GLU A 12 -3.81 -14.39 -26.06
C GLU A 12 -2.59 -14.93 -26.82
N GLU A 13 -1.62 -14.08 -27.13
CA GLU A 13 -0.34 -14.48 -27.74
C GLU A 13 0.58 -15.19 -26.75
N VAL A 14 0.48 -14.87 -25.45
CA VAL A 14 1.25 -15.53 -24.38
C VAL A 14 0.62 -16.88 -23.96
N ASP A 15 -0.70 -17.05 -24.02
CA ASP A 15 -1.42 -18.30 -23.74
C ASP A 15 -1.42 -19.27 -24.94
N SER A 16 -0.24 -19.50 -25.53
CA SER A 16 -0.10 -20.27 -26.77
C SER A 16 -0.56 -21.73 -26.64
N ASP A 17 -0.46 -22.31 -25.45
CA ASP A 17 -0.88 -23.69 -25.14
C ASP A 17 -2.34 -23.80 -24.68
N GLY A 18 -3.02 -22.65 -24.48
CA GLY A 18 -4.41 -22.60 -24.04
C GLY A 18 -4.63 -22.94 -22.57
N ALA A 19 -3.58 -23.09 -21.75
CA ALA A 19 -3.69 -23.48 -20.36
C ALA A 19 -4.45 -22.44 -19.51
N ILE A 20 -4.30 -21.14 -19.80
CA ILE A 20 -5.05 -20.06 -19.13
C ILE A 20 -6.52 -20.09 -19.54
N ARG A 21 -6.83 -20.33 -20.82
CA ARG A 21 -8.21 -20.53 -21.28
C ARG A 21 -8.85 -21.76 -20.64
N GLU A 22 -8.15 -22.88 -20.59
CA GLU A 22 -8.68 -24.11 -20.01
C GLU A 22 -8.89 -23.98 -18.48
N ALA A 23 -7.99 -23.31 -17.76
CA ALA A 23 -8.18 -22.96 -16.36
C ALA A 23 -9.36 -22.00 -16.15
N ALA A 24 -9.51 -20.99 -17.01
CA ALA A 24 -10.68 -20.10 -16.99
C ALA A 24 -11.98 -20.89 -17.23
N ASP A 25 -11.96 -21.90 -18.10
CA ASP A 25 -13.08 -22.76 -18.44
C ASP A 25 -13.47 -23.72 -17.31
N ARG A 26 -12.49 -24.17 -16.51
CA ARG A 26 -12.75 -24.91 -15.27
C ARG A 26 -13.33 -24.03 -14.15
N VAL A 27 -13.07 -22.72 -14.20
CA VAL A 27 -13.67 -21.71 -13.31
C VAL A 27 -15.02 -21.19 -13.84
N ARG A 28 -15.42 -21.53 -15.09
CA ARG A 28 -16.70 -21.13 -15.75
C ARG A 28 -17.98 -21.75 -15.14
N GLY A 29 -18.05 -21.91 -13.82
CA GLY A 29 -19.33 -21.70 -13.12
C GLY A 29 -19.80 -20.25 -13.27
N ASP A 30 -18.88 -19.30 -13.46
CA ASP A 30 -19.16 -17.92 -13.84
C ASP A 30 -18.21 -17.49 -14.96
N SER A 31 -18.74 -17.24 -16.17
CA SER A 31 -17.92 -16.78 -17.31
C SER A 31 -17.35 -15.38 -17.05
N ARG A 32 -16.29 -14.94 -17.76
CA ARG A 32 -15.79 -13.55 -17.67
C ARG A 32 -16.89 -12.50 -17.93
N ALA A 33 -17.79 -12.80 -18.86
CA ALA A 33 -18.99 -12.00 -19.13
C ALA A 33 -20.07 -12.15 -18.03
N GLY A 34 -20.08 -13.27 -17.29
CA GLY A 34 -20.88 -13.48 -16.10
C GLY A 34 -20.33 -12.76 -14.86
N PHE A 35 -19.00 -12.70 -14.66
CA PHE A 35 -18.36 -11.92 -13.61
C PHE A 35 -18.46 -10.43 -13.88
N LEU A 36 -18.12 -9.98 -15.10
CA LEU A 36 -18.31 -8.59 -15.53
C LEU A 36 -19.79 -8.24 -15.65
N GLY A 37 -20.65 -9.17 -16.09
CA GLY A 37 -22.10 -8.97 -16.18
C GLY A 37 -22.78 -8.95 -14.82
N LYS A 38 -22.34 -9.76 -13.83
CA LYS A 38 -22.78 -9.66 -12.43
C LYS A 38 -22.24 -8.39 -11.78
N ALA A 39 -21.02 -7.95 -12.12
CA ALA A 39 -20.51 -6.65 -11.70
C ALA A 39 -21.31 -5.50 -12.34
N LEU A 40 -21.70 -5.60 -13.62
CA LEU A 40 -22.46 -4.59 -14.37
C LEU A 40 -23.96 -4.58 -13.99
N LEU A 41 -24.54 -5.73 -13.65
CA LEU A 41 -25.92 -5.85 -13.14
C LEU A 41 -26.01 -5.46 -11.66
N ALA A 42 -24.96 -5.69 -10.87
CA ALA A 42 -24.88 -5.16 -9.51
C ALA A 42 -24.54 -3.66 -9.45
N THR A 43 -24.15 -3.04 -10.58
CA THR A 43 -23.80 -1.60 -10.65
C THR A 43 -24.65 -0.79 -11.62
N GLY A 44 -25.63 -1.38 -12.34
CA GLY A 44 -26.48 -0.66 -13.28
C GLY A 44 -25.66 -0.06 -14.43
N GLY A 45 -25.51 -0.80 -15.53
CA GLY A 45 -24.57 -0.45 -16.59
C GLY A 45 -24.70 0.96 -17.15
N LEU A 46 -23.56 1.64 -17.31
CA LEU A 46 -23.35 2.67 -18.34
C LEU A 46 -21.87 2.68 -18.78
N VAL A 47 -21.69 2.52 -20.09
CA VAL A 47 -20.45 2.75 -20.83
C VAL A 47 -20.19 4.26 -20.80
N GLY A 48 -19.19 4.68 -20.04
CA GLY A 48 -18.76 6.09 -19.97
C GLY A 48 -17.96 6.38 -18.71
N GLY A 49 -16.71 6.81 -18.89
CA GLY A 49 -15.67 6.98 -17.84
C GLY A 49 -15.96 7.95 -16.68
N GLY A 50 -17.20 8.40 -16.50
CA GLY A 50 -17.66 9.19 -15.35
C GLY A 50 -18.49 8.42 -14.32
N ALA A 51 -19.11 7.29 -14.67
CA ALA A 51 -20.05 6.58 -13.80
C ALA A 51 -19.41 5.71 -12.70
N VAL A 52 -18.10 5.43 -12.80
CA VAL A 52 -17.35 4.68 -11.77
C VAL A 52 -17.35 5.41 -10.41
N LEU A 53 -17.58 6.73 -10.39
CA LEU A 53 -17.72 7.47 -9.13
C LEU A 53 -19.11 7.33 -8.49
N GLY A 54 -20.16 6.99 -9.26
CA GLY A 54 -21.54 6.86 -8.76
C GLY A 54 -21.87 5.51 -8.14
N ALA A 55 -21.33 4.41 -8.68
CA ALA A 55 -21.52 3.06 -8.15
C ALA A 55 -20.74 2.78 -6.85
N LEU A 56 -19.86 3.70 -6.45
CA LEU A 56 -19.12 3.66 -5.18
C LEU A 56 -19.89 4.33 -4.02
N ALA A 57 -21.10 4.83 -4.27
CA ALA A 57 -22.03 5.28 -3.24
C ALA A 57 -23.05 4.19 -2.90
N ARG A 58 -22.61 2.93 -2.79
CA ARG A 58 -23.29 2.06 -1.81
C ARG A 58 -23.06 2.72 -0.46
N PRO A 59 -24.08 2.86 0.42
CA PRO A 59 -23.78 3.16 1.81
C PRO A 59 -22.75 2.12 2.21
N ALA A 60 -21.64 2.56 2.81
CA ALA A 60 -20.65 1.64 3.37
C ALA A 60 -21.47 0.56 4.08
N ALA A 61 -21.44 -0.67 3.57
CA ALA A 61 -22.11 -1.77 4.25
C ALA A 61 -21.63 -1.66 5.70
N ALA A 62 -22.57 -1.55 6.65
CA ALA A 62 -22.24 -1.16 8.02
C ALA A 62 -21.07 -2.04 8.48
N GLN A 63 -19.89 -1.43 8.59
CA GLN A 63 -18.68 -2.17 8.89
C GLN A 63 -18.85 -2.76 10.28
N THR A 64 -18.43 -4.01 10.47
CA THR A 64 -18.44 -4.58 11.81
C THR A 64 -17.47 -3.82 12.70
N ALA A 65 -17.66 -3.88 14.01
CA ALA A 65 -16.71 -3.27 14.95
C ALA A 65 -15.28 -3.84 14.77
N ASN A 66 -15.18 -5.10 14.36
CA ASN A 66 -13.94 -5.77 14.03
C ASN A 66 -13.29 -5.21 12.75
N ASP A 67 -14.06 -5.03 11.66
CA ASP A 67 -13.57 -4.39 10.43
C ASP A 67 -13.07 -2.97 10.69
N VAL A 68 -13.80 -2.18 11.48
CA VAL A 68 -13.39 -0.83 11.90
C VAL A 68 -12.07 -0.88 12.67
N ALA A 69 -11.88 -1.86 13.55
CA ALA A 69 -10.64 -2.03 14.31
C ALA A 69 -9.46 -2.47 13.44
N ILE A 70 -9.69 -3.28 12.41
CA ILE A 70 -8.68 -3.70 11.42
C ILE A 70 -8.30 -2.52 10.52
N LEU A 71 -9.28 -1.77 10.01
CA LEU A 71 -9.03 -0.61 9.16
C LEU A 71 -8.33 0.53 9.90
N ASN A 72 -8.66 0.77 11.18
CA ASN A 72 -7.92 1.74 11.99
C ASN A 72 -6.49 1.28 12.31
N PHE A 73 -6.27 -0.03 12.44
CA PHE A 73 -4.92 -0.58 12.56
C PHE A 73 -4.12 -0.35 11.28
N ALA A 74 -4.69 -0.65 10.10
CA ALA A 74 -4.07 -0.35 8.81
C ALA A 74 -3.79 1.16 8.66
N LEU A 75 -4.79 2.02 8.93
CA LEU A 75 -4.66 3.48 8.83
C LEU A 75 -3.49 4.03 9.68
N THR A 76 -3.22 3.43 10.84
CA THR A 76 -2.09 3.83 11.69
C THR A 76 -0.74 3.53 11.03
N LEU A 77 -0.62 2.41 10.31
CA LEU A 77 0.59 2.07 9.54
C LEU A 77 0.75 3.00 8.34
N GLU A 78 -0.34 3.25 7.60
CA GLU A 78 -0.32 4.18 6.47
C GLU A 78 0.08 5.61 6.90
N TYR A 79 -0.37 6.07 8.07
CA TYR A 79 0.08 7.35 8.62
C TYR A 79 1.58 7.38 8.89
N LEU A 80 2.16 6.28 9.39
CA LEU A 80 3.58 6.15 9.67
C LEU A 80 4.38 6.24 8.36
N GLU A 81 3.98 5.51 7.33
CA GLU A 81 4.66 5.46 6.05
C GLU A 81 4.50 6.77 5.27
N ALA A 82 3.27 7.32 5.21
CA ALA A 82 3.03 8.63 4.61
C ALA A 82 3.86 9.74 5.26
N ALA A 83 4.01 9.72 6.59
CA ALA A 83 4.86 10.65 7.32
C ALA A 83 6.35 10.43 7.00
N PHE A 84 6.81 9.19 6.99
CA PHE A 84 8.20 8.82 6.71
C PHE A 84 8.65 9.31 5.34
N TYR A 85 7.86 9.04 4.29
CA TYR A 85 8.20 9.47 2.93
C TYR A 85 8.08 10.99 2.74
N THR A 86 7.10 11.62 3.38
CA THR A 86 6.97 13.08 3.35
C THR A 86 8.21 13.74 3.97
N GLU A 87 8.67 13.25 5.12
CA GLU A 87 9.88 13.75 5.76
C GLU A 87 11.15 13.45 4.93
N ALA A 88 11.32 12.23 4.43
CA ALA A 88 12.50 11.88 3.64
C ALA A 88 12.64 12.73 2.36
N THR A 89 11.53 13.12 1.75
CA THR A 89 11.53 13.99 0.57
C THR A 89 11.77 15.48 0.90
N SER A 90 11.54 15.92 2.15
CA SER A 90 11.80 17.30 2.58
C SER A 90 13.20 17.52 3.16
N MET A 91 13.83 16.50 3.75
CA MET A 91 15.06 16.63 4.54
C MET A 91 16.36 16.69 3.70
N GLY A 92 16.26 16.59 2.38
CA GLY A 92 17.40 16.74 1.46
C GLY A 92 18.35 15.55 1.39
N ALA A 93 18.15 14.48 2.18
CA ALA A 93 18.93 13.25 2.16
C ALA A 93 18.96 12.58 0.76
N LEU A 94 17.95 12.87 -0.06
CA LEU A 94 17.77 12.34 -1.41
C LEU A 94 18.08 13.39 -2.51
N ALA A 95 18.80 14.46 -2.20
CA ALA A 95 19.10 15.55 -3.14
C ALA A 95 20.31 15.33 -4.06
N GLY A 96 21.04 14.20 -3.89
CA GLY A 96 22.20 13.86 -4.72
C GLY A 96 21.87 13.68 -6.21
N ARG A 97 22.85 13.97 -7.07
CA ARG A 97 22.71 13.89 -8.54
C ARG A 97 23.22 12.58 -9.14
N ASP A 98 23.68 11.62 -8.35
CA ASP A 98 24.01 10.31 -8.91
C ASP A 98 22.74 9.53 -9.29
N THR A 99 22.90 8.56 -10.20
CA THR A 99 21.76 7.81 -10.76
C THR A 99 21.00 7.05 -9.69
N LEU A 100 21.68 6.48 -8.70
CA LEU A 100 21.03 5.71 -7.64
C LEU A 100 20.21 6.65 -6.75
N THR A 101 20.77 7.78 -6.31
CA THR A 101 20.05 8.75 -5.49
C THR A 101 18.82 9.32 -6.21
N ARG A 102 18.90 9.60 -7.51
CA ARG A 102 17.71 10.01 -8.30
C ARG A 102 16.63 8.92 -8.35
N ARG A 103 17.02 7.66 -8.47
CA ARG A 103 16.08 6.52 -8.43
C ARG A 103 15.42 6.40 -7.06
N THR A 104 16.20 6.56 -5.98
CA THR A 104 15.69 6.57 -4.60
C THR A 104 14.74 7.73 -4.36
N LEU A 105 15.03 8.94 -4.85
CA LEU A 105 14.13 10.08 -4.77
C LEU A 105 12.80 9.83 -5.50
N ARG A 106 12.86 9.30 -6.73
CA ARG A 106 11.65 8.96 -7.49
C ARG A 106 10.80 7.91 -6.76
N PHE A 107 11.44 6.90 -6.17
CA PHE A 107 10.76 5.92 -5.33
C PHE A 107 10.06 6.61 -4.16
N ALA A 108 10.78 7.39 -3.36
CA ALA A 108 10.24 8.08 -2.19
C ALA A 108 9.05 9.01 -2.54
N GLN A 109 9.14 9.74 -3.65
CA GLN A 109 8.06 10.61 -4.13
C GLN A 109 6.83 9.81 -4.58
N THR A 110 7.04 8.70 -5.28
CA THR A 110 5.96 7.86 -5.81
C THR A 110 5.24 7.14 -4.68
N VAL A 111 6.01 6.46 -3.81
CA VAL A 111 5.46 5.72 -2.67
C VAL A 111 4.81 6.68 -1.68
N GLY A 112 5.47 7.79 -1.31
CA GLY A 112 4.83 8.79 -0.45
C GLY A 112 3.52 9.36 -1.00
N ALA A 113 3.34 9.42 -2.33
CA ALA A 113 2.05 9.79 -2.92
C ALA A 113 1.00 8.68 -2.81
N HIS A 114 1.40 7.41 -2.95
CA HIS A 114 0.53 6.26 -2.71
C HIS A 114 0.10 6.17 -1.25
N GLU A 115 1.01 6.32 -0.29
CA GLU A 115 0.67 6.25 1.14
C GLU A 115 -0.32 7.33 1.56
N ARG A 116 -0.17 8.56 1.05
CA ARG A 116 -1.17 9.61 1.26
C ARG A 116 -2.52 9.26 0.64
N ALA A 117 -2.55 8.56 -0.49
CA ALA A 117 -3.77 8.09 -1.11
C ALA A 117 -4.40 6.92 -0.34
N HIS A 118 -3.60 6.00 0.22
CA HIS A 118 -4.06 4.93 1.11
C HIS A 118 -4.68 5.51 2.39
N VAL A 119 -4.01 6.47 3.03
CA VAL A 119 -4.55 7.23 4.18
C VAL A 119 -5.91 7.84 3.83
N ALA A 120 -6.01 8.59 2.73
CA ALA A 120 -7.26 9.23 2.33
C ALA A 120 -8.38 8.21 2.03
N PHE A 121 -8.02 7.10 1.40
CA PHE A 121 -8.94 6.00 1.11
C PHE A 121 -9.49 5.38 2.41
N LEU A 122 -8.62 5.08 3.38
CA LEU A 122 -9.00 4.50 4.67
C LEU A 122 -9.80 5.48 5.53
N GLN A 123 -9.40 6.76 5.60
CA GLN A 123 -10.15 7.81 6.29
C GLN A 123 -11.57 7.92 5.72
N ARG A 124 -11.73 7.88 4.40
CA ARG A 124 -13.04 7.90 3.76
C ARG A 124 -13.86 6.66 4.10
N ALA A 125 -13.24 5.48 4.12
CA ALA A 125 -13.91 4.24 4.50
C ALA A 125 -14.38 4.26 5.96
N LEU A 126 -13.55 4.79 6.87
CA LEU A 126 -13.81 4.83 8.31
C LEU A 126 -14.76 5.97 8.72
N GLY A 127 -14.80 7.07 7.97
CA GLY A 127 -15.61 8.24 8.32
C GLY A 127 -15.26 8.78 9.70
N SER A 128 -16.27 9.01 10.55
CA SER A 128 -16.06 9.49 11.92
C SER A 128 -15.37 8.49 12.85
N ALA A 129 -15.23 7.22 12.45
CA ALA A 129 -14.53 6.20 13.22
C ALA A 129 -13.01 6.19 12.95
N ALA A 130 -12.52 7.05 12.06
CA ALA A 130 -11.09 7.13 11.74
C ALA A 130 -10.28 7.62 12.94
N VAL A 131 -9.22 6.87 13.29
CA VAL A 131 -8.28 7.29 14.32
C VAL A 131 -7.50 8.54 13.89
N ALA A 132 -7.19 9.38 14.87
CA ALA A 132 -6.35 10.54 14.67
C ALA A 132 -4.92 10.12 14.28
N ARG A 133 -4.27 10.90 13.42
CA ARG A 133 -2.88 10.70 13.04
C ARG A 133 -1.95 10.86 14.25
N PRO A 134 -1.08 9.89 14.57
CA PRO A 134 -0.05 10.03 15.59
C PRO A 134 1.04 11.04 15.21
N GLN A 135 1.88 11.41 16.17
CA GLN A 135 3.13 12.13 15.91
C GLN A 135 4.27 11.12 15.69
N PHE A 136 5.25 11.48 14.86
CA PHE A 136 6.33 10.56 14.47
C PHE A 136 7.71 11.19 14.64
N ASN A 137 8.66 10.42 15.15
CA ASN A 137 10.08 10.77 15.19
C ASN A 137 10.90 9.64 14.59
N PHE A 138 11.35 9.80 13.35
CA PHE A 138 12.11 8.78 12.62
C PHE A 138 13.58 8.68 13.01
N ARG A 139 14.00 9.34 14.10
CA ARG A 139 15.32 9.20 14.71
C ARG A 139 16.48 9.40 13.72
N GLY A 140 16.31 10.30 12.75
CA GLY A 140 17.31 10.61 11.72
C GLY A 140 17.42 9.59 10.58
N THR A 141 16.57 8.56 10.53
CA THR A 141 16.57 7.59 9.41
C THR A 141 16.20 8.22 8.07
N THR A 142 15.44 9.32 8.08
CA THR A 142 15.04 10.15 6.93
C THR A 142 16.15 11.12 6.47
N GLU A 143 17.20 11.31 7.27
CA GLU A 143 18.29 12.27 7.01
C GLU A 143 19.51 11.63 6.33
N ASN A 144 19.55 10.30 6.25
CA ASN A 144 20.62 9.54 5.61
C ASN A 144 20.03 8.57 4.60
N LYS A 145 20.52 8.59 3.36
CA LYS A 145 19.99 7.77 2.25
C LYS A 145 20.04 6.27 2.55
N GLU A 146 21.13 5.77 3.11
CA GLU A 146 21.31 4.35 3.40
C GLU A 146 20.37 3.88 4.53
N LEU A 147 20.21 4.69 5.58
CA LEU A 147 19.23 4.44 6.63
C LEU A 147 17.80 4.52 6.10
N PHE A 148 17.50 5.51 5.25
CA PHE A 148 16.20 5.66 4.61
C PHE A 148 15.83 4.40 3.83
N VAL A 149 16.71 3.90 2.97
CA VAL A 149 16.45 2.69 2.16
C VAL A 149 16.22 1.47 3.06
N LYS A 150 17.03 1.30 4.12
CA LYS A 150 16.86 0.19 5.07
C LYS A 150 15.54 0.29 5.83
N THR A 151 15.17 1.49 6.29
CA THR A 151 13.91 1.72 6.99
C THR A 151 12.71 1.54 6.07
N ALA A 152 12.77 2.03 4.84
CA ALA A 152 11.75 1.80 3.82
C ALA A 152 11.51 0.30 3.60
N ILE A 153 12.55 -0.52 3.39
CA ILE A 153 12.40 -1.99 3.28
C ILE A 153 11.61 -2.57 4.47
N VAL A 154 11.95 -2.16 5.69
CA VAL A 154 11.30 -2.66 6.92
C VAL A 154 9.84 -2.22 6.99
N LEU A 155 9.53 -0.96 6.64
CA LEU A 155 8.17 -0.44 6.66
C LEU A 155 7.29 -1.15 5.62
N GLU A 156 7.72 -1.16 4.35
CA GLU A 156 6.96 -1.80 3.26
C GLU A 156 6.72 -3.29 3.54
N ASP A 157 7.71 -4.01 4.07
CA ASP A 157 7.54 -5.40 4.48
C ASP A 157 6.54 -5.57 5.63
N THR A 158 6.53 -4.61 6.54
CA THR A 158 5.59 -4.57 7.67
C THR A 158 4.17 -4.34 7.15
N GLY A 159 3.97 -3.42 6.20
CA GLY A 159 2.70 -3.19 5.50
C GLY A 159 2.18 -4.47 4.83
N VAL A 160 3.01 -5.11 4.00
CA VAL A 160 2.69 -6.40 3.34
C VAL A 160 2.25 -7.46 4.35
N LYS A 161 3.03 -7.68 5.41
CA LYS A 161 2.73 -8.68 6.45
C LYS A 161 1.46 -8.35 7.22
N ALA A 162 1.22 -7.08 7.52
CA ALA A 162 0.07 -6.61 8.28
C ALA A 162 -1.23 -6.82 7.50
N TYR A 163 -1.30 -6.36 6.25
CA TYR A 163 -2.47 -6.58 5.40
C TYR A 163 -2.76 -8.07 5.21
N LYS A 164 -1.73 -8.87 4.89
CA LYS A 164 -1.90 -10.33 4.70
C LYS A 164 -2.37 -11.03 5.98
N GLY A 165 -1.84 -10.62 7.14
CA GLY A 165 -2.21 -11.22 8.43
C GLY A 165 -3.57 -10.79 8.97
N GLN A 166 -4.11 -9.66 8.52
CA GLN A 166 -5.47 -9.23 8.90
C GLN A 166 -6.53 -9.67 7.89
N ALA A 167 -6.17 -9.95 6.63
CA ALA A 167 -7.09 -10.39 5.58
C ALA A 167 -8.08 -11.51 6.01
N PRO A 168 -7.66 -12.62 6.67
CA PRO A 168 -8.61 -13.68 7.06
C PRO A 168 -9.53 -13.30 8.23
N LEU A 169 -9.30 -12.15 8.87
CA LEU A 169 -10.09 -11.65 10.01
C LEU A 169 -11.08 -10.58 9.60
N ILE A 170 -11.13 -10.18 8.32
CA ILE A 170 -12.07 -9.19 7.80
C ILE A 170 -13.43 -9.87 7.56
N ASP A 171 -14.48 -9.33 8.17
CA ASP A 171 -15.84 -9.87 8.10
C ASP A 171 -16.53 -9.48 6.79
N THR A 172 -16.37 -8.22 6.38
CA THR A 172 -17.07 -7.68 5.22
C THR A 172 -16.29 -7.91 3.92
N PRO A 173 -16.84 -8.64 2.91
CA PRO A 173 -16.13 -8.91 1.66
C PRO A 173 -15.67 -7.66 0.90
N ALA A 174 -16.46 -6.58 0.95
CA ALA A 174 -16.08 -5.30 0.34
C ALA A 174 -14.84 -4.67 1.00
N VAL A 175 -14.70 -4.83 2.33
CA VAL A 175 -13.52 -4.38 3.09
C VAL A 175 -12.32 -5.25 2.75
N LEU A 176 -12.51 -6.57 2.58
CA LEU A 176 -11.44 -7.48 2.17
C LEU A 176 -10.91 -7.14 0.77
N ILE A 177 -11.79 -6.88 -0.18
CA ILE A 177 -11.42 -6.45 -1.54
C ILE A 177 -10.67 -5.11 -1.48
N ALA A 178 -11.12 -4.17 -0.64
CA ALA A 178 -10.43 -2.90 -0.43
C ALA A 178 -9.02 -3.10 0.14
N ALA A 179 -8.86 -3.93 1.16
CA ALA A 179 -7.56 -4.27 1.76
C ALA A 179 -6.64 -4.96 0.74
N ALA A 180 -7.17 -5.87 -0.10
CA ALA A 180 -6.40 -6.54 -1.13
C ALA A 180 -5.85 -5.57 -2.20
N LYS A 181 -6.57 -4.49 -2.51
CA LYS A 181 -6.09 -3.45 -3.44
C LYS A 181 -4.83 -2.78 -2.89
N ILE A 182 -4.84 -2.38 -1.62
CA ILE A 182 -3.67 -1.75 -0.97
C ILE A 182 -2.52 -2.76 -0.86
N HIS A 183 -2.79 -3.96 -0.33
CA HIS A 183 -1.79 -5.02 -0.16
C HIS A 183 -0.96 -5.32 -1.41
N SER A 184 -1.60 -5.34 -2.59
CA SER A 184 -0.90 -5.59 -3.85
C SER A 184 0.05 -4.46 -4.27
N VAL A 185 -0.22 -3.23 -3.82
CA VAL A 185 0.59 -2.05 -4.07
C VAL A 185 1.77 -2.00 -3.09
N GLU A 186 1.53 -2.26 -1.80
CA GLU A 186 2.58 -2.43 -0.77
C GLU A 186 3.64 -3.44 -1.21
N ALA A 187 3.22 -4.59 -1.74
CA ALA A 187 4.15 -5.62 -2.21
C ALA A 187 5.05 -5.12 -3.36
N ARG A 188 4.54 -4.23 -4.22
CA ARG A 188 5.34 -3.63 -5.31
C ARG A 188 6.30 -2.58 -4.80
N HIS A 189 5.92 -1.81 -3.78
CA HIS A 189 6.82 -0.87 -3.12
C HIS A 189 7.97 -1.60 -2.44
N ALA A 190 7.65 -2.66 -1.68
CA ALA A 190 8.60 -3.55 -1.02
C ALA A 190 9.59 -4.17 -2.02
N ALA A 191 9.11 -4.60 -3.20
CA ALA A 191 9.95 -5.11 -4.27
C ALA A 191 10.85 -4.02 -4.88
N TRP A 192 10.31 -2.82 -5.11
CA TRP A 192 11.05 -1.71 -5.71
C TRP A 192 12.18 -1.19 -4.81
N VAL A 193 11.93 -1.01 -3.51
CA VAL A 193 12.97 -0.56 -2.58
C VAL A 193 14.09 -1.59 -2.42
N ARG A 194 13.76 -2.89 -2.44
CA ARG A 194 14.77 -3.96 -2.47
C ARG A 194 15.62 -3.89 -3.71
N HIS A 195 15.01 -3.67 -4.88
CA HIS A 195 15.76 -3.48 -6.12
C HIS A 195 16.74 -2.29 -6.01
N ILE A 196 16.31 -1.17 -5.43
CA ILE A 196 17.18 -0.01 -5.16
C ILE A 196 18.34 -0.39 -4.23
N ALA A 197 18.09 -1.23 -3.23
CA ALA A 197 19.10 -1.72 -2.30
C ALA A 197 20.00 -2.82 -2.89
N GLY A 198 19.82 -3.23 -4.15
CA GLY A 198 20.53 -4.36 -4.75
C GLY A 198 20.14 -5.73 -4.16
N GLN A 199 18.99 -5.81 -3.50
CA GLN A 199 18.42 -7.05 -2.95
C GLN A 199 17.44 -7.70 -3.95
N PRO A 200 17.21 -9.02 -3.88
CA PRO A 200 16.18 -9.68 -4.68
C PRO A 200 14.79 -9.06 -4.44
N PRO A 201 14.08 -8.54 -5.47
CA PRO A 201 12.77 -7.91 -5.29
C PRO A 201 11.68 -8.87 -4.78
N ALA A 202 11.79 -10.16 -5.11
CA ALA A 202 10.94 -11.23 -4.61
C ALA A 202 11.84 -12.29 -3.94
N PRO A 203 12.22 -12.09 -2.66
CA PRO A 203 13.23 -12.93 -2.00
C PRO A 203 12.73 -14.33 -1.63
N ALA A 204 11.42 -14.58 -1.68
CA ALA A 204 10.80 -15.86 -1.38
C ALA A 204 9.63 -16.13 -2.34
N ALA A 205 9.25 -17.41 -2.49
CA ALA A 205 8.11 -17.81 -3.30
C ALA A 205 6.75 -17.41 -2.68
N PHE A 206 6.72 -17.17 -1.36
CA PHE A 206 5.52 -16.80 -0.62
C PHE A 206 5.87 -15.72 0.41
N ASP A 207 5.18 -14.58 0.42
CA ASP A 207 5.34 -13.65 1.55
C ASP A 207 4.59 -14.14 2.77
N MET A 208 5.23 -13.95 3.92
CA MET A 208 4.68 -14.32 5.22
C MET A 208 3.63 -13.31 5.69
N ALA A 209 2.61 -13.80 6.40
CA ALA A 209 1.72 -12.97 7.19
C ALA A 209 2.32 -12.75 8.59
N ALA A 210 1.95 -11.66 9.25
CA ALA A 210 2.22 -11.47 10.69
C ALA A 210 0.94 -11.06 11.42
N THR A 211 0.81 -11.51 12.66
CA THR A 211 -0.32 -11.13 13.51
C THR A 211 -0.23 -9.64 13.89
N LYS A 212 -1.39 -9.02 14.19
CA LYS A 212 -1.45 -7.65 14.70
C LYS A 212 -0.49 -7.41 15.88
N SER A 213 -0.39 -8.37 16.81
CA SER A 213 0.53 -8.26 17.95
C SER A 213 2.00 -8.22 17.55
N GLN A 214 2.40 -9.02 16.55
CA GLN A 214 3.78 -9.02 16.05
C GLN A 214 4.12 -7.71 15.34
N ILE A 215 3.19 -7.18 14.55
CA ILE A 215 3.35 -5.88 13.88
C ILE A 215 3.45 -4.76 14.91
N LEU A 216 2.55 -4.71 15.90
CA LEU A 216 2.58 -3.70 16.95
C LEU A 216 3.89 -3.75 17.75
N ALA A 217 4.40 -4.95 18.06
CA ALA A 217 5.69 -5.11 18.72
C ALA A 217 6.85 -4.60 17.87
N ALA A 218 6.86 -4.90 16.56
CA ALA A 218 7.87 -4.42 15.63
C ALA A 218 7.85 -2.89 15.52
N VAL A 219 6.67 -2.29 15.33
CA VAL A 219 6.49 -0.82 15.27
C VAL A 219 6.90 -0.17 16.59
N ALA A 220 6.49 -0.72 17.74
CA ALA A 220 6.90 -0.19 19.05
C ALA A 220 8.43 -0.24 19.24
N GLY A 221 9.09 -1.29 18.76
CA GLY A 221 10.55 -1.43 18.80
C GLY A 221 11.30 -0.33 18.06
N THR A 222 10.71 0.26 17.02
CA THR A 222 11.30 1.40 16.29
C THR A 222 11.35 2.68 17.13
N ARG A 223 10.42 2.83 18.09
CA ARG A 223 10.17 4.07 18.85
C ARG A 223 9.92 5.29 17.95
N PHE A 224 9.32 5.06 16.77
CA PHE A 224 8.94 6.11 15.82
C PHE A 224 7.64 6.79 16.19
N ILE A 225 6.66 6.07 16.77
CA ILE A 225 5.43 6.69 17.26
C ILE A 225 5.69 7.37 18.60
N VAL A 226 5.38 8.66 18.71
CA VAL A 226 5.57 9.45 19.95
C VAL A 226 4.24 10.03 20.44
N GLY A 227 4.12 10.19 21.77
CA GLY A 227 2.97 10.84 22.39
C GLY A 227 2.99 12.36 22.18
N ALA A 228 1.82 13.01 22.31
CA ALA A 228 1.68 14.46 22.22
C ALA A 228 2.61 15.16 23.24
N GLY A 229 3.69 15.79 22.75
CA GLY A 229 4.70 16.48 23.58
C GLY A 229 6.13 15.92 23.48
N GLY A 230 6.38 14.87 22.70
CA GLY A 230 7.70 14.23 22.58
C GLY A 230 8.72 14.89 21.63
N THR A 231 8.46 16.11 21.15
CA THR A 231 9.26 16.76 20.08
C THR A 231 10.06 17.98 20.56
N SER A 232 10.30 18.11 21.87
CA SER A 232 11.15 19.19 22.41
C SER A 232 12.64 18.83 22.31
N GLY A 233 13.26 19.09 21.17
CA GLY A 233 14.71 19.05 21.05
C GLY A 233 15.19 19.92 19.91
N GLY A 234 15.88 21.02 20.23
CA GLY A 234 16.59 21.86 19.24
C GLY A 234 17.81 21.18 18.61
N GLY A 235 17.85 19.85 18.59
CA GLY A 235 18.91 19.02 18.02
C GLY A 235 18.35 18.00 17.05
N SER A 236 19.19 17.51 16.14
CA SER A 236 18.81 16.51 15.12
C SER A 236 18.04 15.33 15.73
N PRO A 237 16.98 14.83 15.07
CA PRO A 237 16.56 15.15 13.70
C PRO A 237 15.75 16.46 13.57
N ARG A 238 15.91 17.15 12.43
CA ARG A 238 15.33 18.48 12.16
C ARG A 238 13.84 18.47 11.79
N PHE A 239 13.19 17.31 11.65
CA PHE A 239 11.74 17.20 11.46
C PHE A 239 11.14 16.09 12.33
N THR A 240 9.92 16.30 12.84
CA THR A 240 9.28 15.48 13.89
C THR A 240 7.80 15.14 13.61
N GLY A 241 7.46 15.03 12.31
CA GLY A 241 6.19 14.48 11.85
C GLY A 241 4.96 15.38 11.94
#